data_AF-A0A3D0M1I2-F1
#
_entry.id   AF-A0A3D0M1I2-F1
#
_cell.length_a   1.000
_cell.length_b   1.000
_cell.length_c   1.000
_cell.angle_alpha   90.00
_cell.angle_beta   90.00
_cell.angle_gamma   90.00
#
_symmetry.space_group_name_H-M   'P 1'
#
loop_
_entity.id
_entity.type
_entity.pdbx_description
1 polymer ?
#
loop_
_entity_poly.entity_id
_entity_poly.type
_entity_poly.pdbx_seq_one_letter_code
_entity_poly.pdbx_strand_id
1 'polypeptide(L)'
;MGEGTVDGKRYINIDDSRYEVDEKYYPIFKNQLVMSQNMTFLLNMYGKVAGISDAVGSNNYNFGYYMVHGVKAGLDNRVIMRLYTQSEGIKAFTLAKRVVIDGKSYRNDSILSAWETALANSQAELDKFPGKPSGVRTRAIRYKLNEAGEIIDIDTPYHGENESDNTLRITAVNDDSDYIWIGIIGKSITFNQNTVMFKVPNEELIKSATDKMFSSSVGVKSFKNKTGVIAYKTSVESGVSDLIVNIAEITNTFATSDHIMFDSIVTSIDKDGFAVDVLTGWKAGAKVEYVISSDVVNEQNQSVKIQDADIEKGDMLIYTLDASNEVSAYCKIYDWRDEQTYPTPTNKVFTKDGHDFYGMRMTFGYAKHKYTDGTIDISYTKGGSVEEAYPANNITITVFDREGRKNNIYKGSISDVAAFDDAGANCSVMIVYAEYAVWKSCYIYK
;
A
#
# COMPACT_ATOMS: atom_id res chain seq x y z
N MET A 1 3.37 29.00 22.21
CA MET A 1 4.85 28.92 22.18
C MET A 1 5.45 30.25 22.62
N GLY A 2 6.61 30.26 23.28
CA GLY A 2 7.39 31.48 23.54
C GLY A 2 8.89 31.18 23.61
N GLU A 3 9.73 32.08 23.09
CA GLU A 3 11.19 31.95 23.09
C GLU A 3 11.82 32.77 24.21
N GLY A 4 12.88 32.24 24.84
CA GLY A 4 13.62 32.96 25.87
C GLY A 4 15.06 32.48 26.02
N THR A 5 15.88 33.30 26.67
CA THR A 5 17.25 32.95 27.06
C THR A 5 17.36 33.00 28.57
N VAL A 6 17.87 31.93 29.19
CA VAL A 6 18.12 31.81 30.63
C VAL A 6 19.52 31.25 30.82
N ASP A 7 20.35 31.91 31.64
CA ASP A 7 21.73 31.50 31.93
C ASP A 7 22.59 31.24 30.68
N GLY A 8 22.42 32.07 29.65
CA GLY A 8 23.15 31.96 28.37
C GLY A 8 22.67 30.83 27.46
N LYS A 9 21.66 30.06 27.85
CA LYS A 9 21.07 28.99 27.05
C LYS A 9 19.71 29.41 26.49
N ARG A 10 19.45 29.00 25.25
CA ARG A 10 18.20 29.29 24.54
C ARG A 10 17.15 28.21 24.82
N TYR A 11 15.91 28.62 25.00
CA TYR A 11 14.79 27.75 25.30
C TYR A 11 13.57 28.07 24.43
N ILE A 12 12.83 27.02 24.07
CA ILE A 12 11.50 27.11 23.48
C ILE A 12 10.50 26.58 24.52
N ASN A 13 9.51 27.40 24.84
CA ASN A 13 8.39 27.01 25.70
C ASN A 13 7.22 26.57 24.82
N ILE A 14 6.74 25.34 25.03
CA ILE A 14 5.61 24.72 24.34
C ILE A 14 4.60 24.36 25.43
N ASP A 15 3.44 25.03 25.41
CA ASP A 15 2.45 24.98 26.49
C ASP A 15 3.10 25.19 27.87
N ASP A 16 2.97 24.23 28.78
CA ASP A 16 3.55 24.26 30.13
C ASP A 16 4.97 23.66 30.20
N SER A 17 5.53 23.23 29.07
CA SER A 17 6.82 22.54 29.01
C SER A 17 7.92 23.44 28.41
N ARG A 18 9.11 23.39 29.00
CA ARG A 18 10.30 24.13 28.53
C ARG A 18 11.35 23.16 27.98
N TYR A 19 11.80 23.42 26.77
CA TYR A 19 12.84 22.62 26.11
C TYR A 19 14.08 23.47 25.83
N GLU A 20 15.26 22.96 26.17
CA GLU A 20 16.55 23.57 25.80
C GLU A 20 16.76 23.40 24.29
N VAL A 21 17.27 24.44 23.63
CA VAL A 21 17.60 24.40 22.21
C VAL A 21 19.07 24.03 22.03
N ASP A 22 19.35 23.14 21.08
CA ASP A 22 20.71 22.88 20.64
C ASP A 22 21.22 24.05 19.79
N GLU A 23 22.14 24.85 20.37
CA GLU A 23 22.65 26.06 19.73
C GLU A 23 23.28 25.82 18.36
N LYS A 24 23.83 24.62 18.13
CA LYS A 24 24.43 24.26 16.84
C LYS A 24 23.39 24.26 15.73
N TYR A 25 22.15 23.87 16.03
CA TYR A 25 21.09 23.70 15.05
C TYR A 25 20.12 24.88 15.00
N TYR A 26 20.08 25.72 16.04
CA TYR A 26 19.18 26.88 16.09
C TYR A 26 19.25 27.81 14.87
N PRO A 27 20.44 28.19 14.34
CA PRO A 27 20.51 29.05 13.16
C PRO A 27 19.82 28.48 11.92
N ILE A 28 19.65 27.16 11.84
CA ILE A 28 19.08 26.44 10.70
C ILE A 28 17.56 26.61 10.67
N PHE A 29 16.89 26.50 11.82
CA PHE A 29 15.42 26.52 11.89
C PHE A 29 14.83 27.79 12.52
N LYS A 30 15.64 28.73 13.03
CA LYS A 30 15.13 29.93 13.72
C LYS A 30 14.15 30.75 12.88
N ASN A 31 14.33 30.78 11.56
CA ASN A 31 13.46 31.53 10.65
C ASN A 31 12.13 30.81 10.36
N GLN A 32 12.02 29.54 10.75
CA GLN A 32 10.81 28.72 10.62
C GLN A 32 9.91 28.84 11.86
N LEU A 33 10.39 29.41 12.97
CA LEU A 33 9.62 29.61 14.20
C LEU A 33 8.54 30.68 13.97
N VAL A 34 7.30 30.25 13.71
CA VAL A 34 6.15 31.14 13.59
C VAL A 34 5.30 31.04 14.85
N MET A 35 5.11 32.17 15.53
CA MET A 35 4.26 32.24 16.72
C MET A 35 2.81 31.87 16.36
N SER A 36 2.16 31.12 17.24
CA SER A 36 0.75 30.68 17.11
C SER A 36 0.46 29.67 15.98
N GLN A 37 1.47 28.95 15.48
CA GLN A 37 1.29 27.77 14.63
C GLN A 37 1.54 26.46 15.38
N ASN A 38 0.87 25.38 14.94
CA ASN A 38 1.16 24.02 15.40
C ASN A 38 2.43 23.53 14.70
N MET A 39 3.48 23.26 15.47
CA MET A 39 4.79 22.86 14.96
C MET A 39 5.25 21.56 15.64
N THR A 40 5.93 20.70 14.89
CA THR A 40 6.54 19.48 15.45
C THR A 40 8.02 19.74 15.72
N PHE A 41 8.43 19.67 16.99
CA PHE A 41 9.82 19.86 17.39
C PHE A 41 10.55 18.52 17.46
N LEU A 42 11.69 18.43 16.79
CA LEU A 42 12.56 17.25 16.82
C LEU A 42 13.58 17.40 17.94
N LEU A 43 13.61 16.42 18.84
CA LEU A 43 14.55 16.37 19.95
C LEU A 43 15.77 15.52 19.58
N ASN A 44 16.97 15.95 19.96
CA ASN A 44 18.16 15.13 19.89
C ASN A 44 18.17 14.06 21.01
N MET A 45 19.18 13.18 21.00
CA MET A 45 19.33 12.12 22.02
C MET A 45 19.47 12.63 23.48
N TYR A 46 19.70 13.93 23.66
CA TYR A 46 19.80 14.59 24.97
C TYR A 46 18.54 15.37 25.35
N GLY A 47 17.46 15.25 24.57
CA GLY A 47 16.19 15.94 24.81
C GLY A 47 16.19 17.43 24.45
N LYS A 48 17.21 17.92 23.72
CA LYS A 48 17.24 19.32 23.24
C LYS A 48 16.58 19.44 21.87
N VAL A 49 15.91 20.57 21.62
CA VAL A 49 15.36 20.88 20.29
C VAL A 49 16.51 21.06 19.31
N ALA A 50 16.59 20.19 18.31
CA ALA A 50 17.61 20.21 17.27
C ALA A 50 17.03 20.38 15.86
N GLY A 51 15.71 20.53 15.75
CA GLY A 51 15.05 20.79 14.48
C GLY A 51 13.57 21.02 14.65
N ILE A 52 12.96 21.48 13.56
CA ILE A 52 11.53 21.58 13.39
C ILE A 52 11.22 20.67 12.20
N SER A 53 10.30 19.74 12.39
CA SER A 53 9.62 19.11 11.27
C SER A 53 8.44 20.00 10.95
N ASP A 54 8.31 20.41 9.69
CA ASP A 54 7.00 20.74 9.20
C ASP A 54 6.09 19.58 9.57
N ALA A 55 5.01 19.87 10.30
CA ALA A 55 3.89 18.96 10.24
C ALA A 55 3.58 18.85 8.74
N VAL A 56 3.56 17.64 8.19
CA VAL A 56 3.02 17.44 6.85
C VAL A 56 1.62 18.04 6.88
N GLY A 57 1.46 19.21 6.24
CA GLY A 57 0.25 20.03 6.32
C GLY A 57 0.35 21.41 7.01
N SER A 58 1.52 21.93 7.39
CA SER A 58 1.69 23.22 8.09
C SER A 58 1.20 24.49 7.34
N ASN A 59 0.65 24.37 6.13
CA ASN A 59 0.13 25.48 5.31
C ASN A 59 -1.34 25.35 4.83
N ASN A 60 -2.16 24.47 5.43
CA ASN A 60 -3.56 24.16 5.00
C ASN A 60 -3.68 23.51 3.61
N TYR A 61 -2.59 23.07 3.00
CA TYR A 61 -2.63 22.34 1.73
C TYR A 61 -2.88 20.85 1.97
N ASN A 62 -3.80 20.28 1.20
CA ASN A 62 -4.04 18.86 1.09
C ASN A 62 -3.47 18.35 -0.24
N PHE A 63 -3.00 17.11 -0.27
CA PHE A 63 -2.66 16.45 -1.53
C PHE A 63 -3.91 15.86 -2.18
N GLY A 64 -4.01 16.00 -3.50
CA GLY A 64 -5.07 15.39 -4.31
C GLY A 64 -4.54 14.89 -5.65
N TYR A 65 -5.21 13.89 -6.19
CA TYR A 65 -4.97 13.39 -7.54
C TYR A 65 -6.14 13.76 -8.45
N TYR A 66 -5.88 14.68 -9.38
CA TYR A 66 -6.88 15.22 -10.28
C TYR A 66 -7.33 14.19 -11.35
N MET A 67 -8.64 14.01 -11.47
CA MET A 67 -9.23 13.07 -12.43
C MET A 67 -9.84 13.80 -13.63
N VAL A 68 -10.81 14.67 -13.38
CA VAL A 68 -11.62 15.34 -14.39
C VAL A 68 -12.21 16.63 -13.82
N HIS A 69 -12.54 17.57 -14.69
CA HIS A 69 -13.32 18.76 -14.33
C HIS A 69 -14.54 18.92 -15.24
N GLY A 70 -15.49 19.74 -14.79
CA GLY A 70 -16.64 20.16 -15.57
C GLY A 70 -17.15 21.51 -15.10
N VAL A 71 -18.18 22.03 -15.77
CA VAL A 71 -18.82 23.30 -15.39
C VAL A 71 -20.23 23.00 -14.89
N LYS A 72 -20.53 23.41 -13.65
CA LYS A 72 -21.90 23.38 -13.13
C LYS A 72 -22.66 24.57 -13.69
N ALA A 73 -23.69 24.30 -14.50
CA ALA A 73 -24.59 25.32 -15.01
C ALA A 73 -25.42 25.93 -13.86
N GLY A 74 -25.55 27.25 -13.85
CA GLY A 74 -26.30 28.00 -12.85
C GLY A 74 -26.27 29.50 -13.16
N LEU A 75 -26.73 30.32 -12.20
CA LEU A 75 -26.66 31.79 -12.31
C LEU A 75 -25.20 32.28 -12.42
N ASP A 76 -24.28 31.59 -11.75
CA ASP A 76 -22.83 31.73 -11.92
C ASP A 76 -22.27 30.36 -12.32
N ASN A 77 -21.68 30.25 -13.51
CA ASN A 77 -21.00 29.03 -13.91
C ASN A 77 -19.79 28.79 -13.00
N ARG A 78 -19.69 27.59 -12.42
CA ARG A 78 -18.60 27.23 -11.50
C ARG A 78 -17.90 25.97 -11.96
N VAL A 79 -16.58 25.98 -11.91
CA VAL A 79 -15.76 24.81 -12.20
C VAL A 79 -15.88 23.81 -11.05
N ILE A 80 -16.16 22.56 -11.38
CA ILE A 80 -16.11 21.43 -10.44
C ILE A 80 -14.94 20.55 -10.85
N MET A 81 -14.13 20.14 -9.88
CA MET A 81 -13.03 19.20 -10.06
C MET A 81 -13.30 17.93 -9.26
N ARG A 82 -13.10 16.78 -9.89
CA ARG A 82 -13.11 15.49 -9.22
C ARG A 82 -11.67 15.10 -8.88
N LEU A 83 -11.40 14.91 -7.59
CA LEU A 83 -10.10 14.57 -7.04
C LEU A 83 -10.20 13.24 -6.29
N TYR A 84 -9.20 12.38 -6.41
CA TYR A 84 -8.95 11.37 -5.40
C TYR A 84 -8.16 12.00 -4.25
N THR A 85 -8.62 11.79 -3.02
CA THR A 85 -8.07 12.39 -1.80
C THR A 85 -7.61 11.32 -0.84
N GLN A 86 -6.69 11.68 0.07
CA GLN A 86 -6.15 10.73 1.03
C GLN A 86 -7.20 10.20 2.02
N SER A 87 -8.13 11.05 2.49
CA SER A 87 -9.06 10.71 3.56
C SER A 87 -10.46 10.30 3.09
N GLU A 88 -10.93 10.86 1.97
CA GLU A 88 -12.33 10.77 1.56
C GLU A 88 -12.54 10.01 0.25
N GLY A 89 -11.47 9.47 -0.36
CA GLY A 89 -11.56 8.85 -1.69
C GLY A 89 -11.81 9.88 -2.79
N ILE A 90 -12.53 9.48 -3.83
CA ILE A 90 -12.94 10.31 -4.96
C ILE A 90 -14.05 11.27 -4.51
N LYS A 91 -13.77 12.57 -4.57
CA LYS A 91 -14.71 13.62 -4.21
C LYS A 91 -14.75 14.72 -5.27
N ALA A 92 -15.94 15.28 -5.46
CA ALA A 92 -16.15 16.44 -6.31
C ALA A 92 -16.07 17.72 -5.46
N PHE A 93 -15.18 18.63 -5.84
CA PHE A 93 -15.00 19.93 -5.22
C PHE A 93 -15.43 21.03 -6.17
N THR A 94 -16.13 22.04 -5.64
CA THR A 94 -16.41 23.27 -6.39
C THR A 94 -15.27 24.25 -6.19
N LEU A 95 -14.79 24.87 -7.26
CA LEU A 95 -13.80 25.94 -7.17
C LEU A 95 -14.49 27.24 -6.77
N ALA A 96 -13.88 28.00 -5.85
CA ALA A 96 -14.33 29.32 -5.42
C ALA A 96 -14.49 30.29 -6.60
N LYS A 97 -15.24 31.39 -6.44
CA LYS A 97 -15.36 32.43 -7.49
C LYS A 97 -14.02 33.09 -7.84
N ARG A 98 -13.09 33.03 -6.89
CA ARG A 98 -11.71 33.48 -7.02
C ARG A 98 -10.81 32.37 -6.53
N VAL A 99 -9.91 31.92 -7.39
CA VAL A 99 -8.97 30.81 -7.11
C VAL A 99 -7.57 31.29 -7.44
N VAL A 100 -6.59 30.85 -6.65
CA VAL A 100 -5.18 30.96 -6.99
C VAL A 100 -4.75 29.66 -7.66
N ILE A 101 -4.17 29.73 -8.85
CA ILE A 101 -3.61 28.58 -9.56
C ILE A 101 -2.16 28.93 -9.88
N ASP A 102 -1.24 28.11 -9.38
CA ASP A 102 0.22 28.29 -9.52
C ASP A 102 0.65 29.73 -9.17
N GLY A 103 0.24 30.21 -7.99
CA GLY A 103 0.53 31.55 -7.46
C GLY A 103 -0.22 32.73 -8.10
N LYS A 104 -1.00 32.53 -9.18
CA LYS A 104 -1.75 33.61 -9.84
C LYS A 104 -3.26 33.53 -9.57
N SER A 105 -3.88 34.68 -9.27
CA SER A 105 -5.31 34.73 -8.95
C SER A 105 -6.20 34.94 -10.18
N TYR A 106 -7.21 34.09 -10.32
CA TYR A 106 -8.20 34.10 -11.40
C TYR A 106 -9.62 34.26 -10.86
N ARG A 107 -10.56 34.70 -11.70
CA ARG A 107 -11.97 34.91 -11.33
C ARG A 107 -12.92 34.29 -12.36
N ASN A 108 -14.02 33.70 -11.86
CA ASN A 108 -15.16 33.21 -12.64
C ASN A 108 -14.74 32.50 -13.95
N ASP A 109 -15.09 33.09 -15.09
CA ASP A 109 -14.97 32.49 -16.43
C ASP A 109 -13.52 32.22 -16.88
N SER A 110 -12.54 32.91 -16.29
CA SER A 110 -11.11 32.70 -16.60
C SER A 110 -10.50 31.50 -15.88
N ILE A 111 -11.19 30.92 -14.88
CA ILE A 111 -10.64 29.84 -14.06
C ILE A 111 -10.44 28.57 -14.89
N LEU A 112 -11.37 28.25 -15.79
CA LEU A 112 -11.29 27.02 -16.59
C LEU A 112 -10.07 27.04 -17.53
N SER A 113 -9.89 28.11 -18.28
CA SER A 113 -8.75 28.23 -19.20
C SER A 113 -7.41 28.33 -18.45
N ALA A 114 -7.39 28.98 -17.29
CA ALA A 114 -6.22 28.99 -16.41
C ALA A 114 -5.87 27.59 -15.91
N TRP A 115 -6.87 26.79 -15.53
CA TRP A 115 -6.68 25.41 -15.11
C TRP A 115 -6.17 24.51 -16.25
N GLU A 116 -6.73 24.63 -17.46
CA GLU A 116 -6.24 23.91 -18.64
C GLU A 116 -4.79 24.26 -18.98
N THR A 117 -4.40 25.53 -18.80
CA THR A 117 -3.02 26.00 -18.97
C THR A 117 -2.10 25.39 -17.91
N ALA A 118 -2.52 25.38 -16.64
CA ALA A 118 -1.76 24.77 -15.54
C ALA A 118 -1.53 23.26 -15.77
N LEU A 119 -2.55 22.53 -16.25
CA LEU A 119 -2.39 21.13 -16.62
C LEU A 119 -1.37 20.91 -17.74
N ALA A 120 -1.37 21.77 -18.77
CA ALA A 120 -0.40 21.70 -19.85
C ALA A 120 1.02 22.00 -19.37
N ASN A 121 1.20 23.02 -18.53
CA ASN A 121 2.49 23.38 -17.97
C ASN A 121 3.04 22.29 -17.04
N SER A 122 2.19 21.73 -16.18
CA SER A 122 2.54 20.61 -15.30
C SER A 122 2.97 19.39 -16.12
N GLN A 123 2.27 19.07 -17.21
CA GLN A 123 2.70 18.02 -18.13
C GLN A 123 4.08 18.31 -18.75
N ALA A 124 4.34 19.56 -19.13
CA ALA A 124 5.65 19.96 -19.65
C ALA A 124 6.78 19.78 -18.61
N GLU A 125 6.51 19.96 -17.31
CA GLU A 125 7.46 19.63 -16.24
C GLU A 125 7.76 18.14 -16.17
N LEU A 126 6.74 17.28 -16.27
CA LEU A 126 6.92 15.84 -16.33
C LEU A 126 7.73 15.41 -17.56
N ASP A 127 7.53 16.08 -18.69
CA ASP A 127 8.20 15.76 -19.96
C ASP A 127 9.71 16.06 -19.95
N LYS A 128 10.21 16.82 -18.95
CA LYS A 128 11.65 17.06 -18.74
C LYS A 128 12.39 15.82 -18.23
N PHE A 129 11.68 14.82 -17.71
CA PHE A 129 12.29 13.63 -17.12
C PHE A 129 12.56 12.55 -18.19
N PRO A 130 13.84 12.17 -18.41
CA PRO A 130 14.17 11.09 -19.32
C PRO A 130 13.67 9.75 -18.77
N GLY A 131 13.20 8.86 -19.64
CA GLY A 131 12.73 7.53 -19.23
C GLY A 131 11.36 7.52 -18.54
N LYS A 132 10.60 8.63 -18.57
CA LYS A 132 9.21 8.62 -18.10
C LYS A 132 8.39 7.55 -18.84
N PRO A 133 7.52 6.79 -18.17
CA PRO A 133 6.71 5.79 -18.84
C PRO A 133 5.79 6.42 -19.90
N SER A 134 5.59 5.74 -21.02
CA SER A 134 4.73 6.22 -22.10
C SER A 134 3.28 6.36 -21.63
N GLY A 135 2.59 7.41 -22.08
CA GLY A 135 1.18 7.64 -21.74
C GLY A 135 0.90 8.14 -20.32
N VAL A 136 1.92 8.27 -19.47
CA VAL A 136 1.78 8.79 -18.11
C VAL A 136 1.61 10.31 -18.11
N ARG A 137 0.63 10.78 -17.32
CA ARG A 137 0.37 12.20 -17.08
C ARG A 137 0.57 12.55 -15.61
N THR A 138 1.01 13.77 -15.36
CA THR A 138 1.00 14.29 -13.99
C THR A 138 -0.36 14.89 -13.66
N ARG A 139 -0.89 14.49 -12.51
CA ARG A 139 -2.22 14.82 -12.00
C ARG A 139 -2.21 15.10 -10.51
N ALA A 140 -1.05 15.00 -9.87
CA ALA A 140 -0.89 15.37 -8.48
C ALA A 140 -1.00 16.89 -8.34
N ILE A 141 -1.76 17.33 -7.34
CA ILE A 141 -1.87 18.73 -6.95
C ILE A 141 -1.81 18.86 -5.43
N ARG A 142 -1.48 20.06 -4.97
CA ARG A 142 -1.84 20.53 -3.63
C ARG A 142 -3.01 21.50 -3.74
N TYR A 143 -3.94 21.45 -2.80
CA TYR A 143 -5.08 22.38 -2.78
C TYR A 143 -5.48 22.84 -1.37
N LYS A 144 -6.03 24.05 -1.27
CA LYS A 144 -6.67 24.57 -0.04
C LYS A 144 -8.17 24.70 -0.20
N LEU A 145 -8.87 24.48 0.88
CA LEU A 145 -10.31 24.70 0.97
C LEU A 145 -10.61 25.96 1.80
N ASN A 146 -11.69 26.66 1.45
CA ASN A 146 -12.30 27.64 2.36
C ASN A 146 -13.23 26.97 3.38
N GLU A 147 -13.83 27.76 4.27
CA GLU A 147 -14.78 27.27 5.28
C GLU A 147 -16.03 26.60 4.67
N ALA A 148 -16.38 26.95 3.42
CA ALA A 148 -17.49 26.35 2.69
C ALA A 148 -17.10 25.04 1.96
N GLY A 149 -15.85 24.58 2.09
CA GLY A 149 -15.34 23.38 1.41
C GLY A 149 -15.07 23.58 -0.09
N GLU A 150 -15.00 24.82 -0.57
CA GLU A 150 -14.64 25.15 -1.95
C GLU A 150 -13.12 25.28 -2.10
N ILE A 151 -12.58 24.88 -3.25
CA ILE A 151 -11.16 25.05 -3.54
C ILE A 151 -10.86 26.52 -3.82
N ILE A 152 -9.93 27.11 -3.07
CA ILE A 152 -9.49 28.51 -3.22
C ILE A 152 -8.07 28.64 -3.77
N ASP A 153 -7.29 27.57 -3.73
CA ASP A 153 -5.88 27.58 -4.08
C ASP A 153 -5.49 26.20 -4.62
N ILE A 154 -4.80 26.16 -5.75
CA ILE A 154 -4.27 24.97 -6.40
C ILE A 154 -2.82 25.23 -6.79
N ASP A 155 -1.96 24.31 -6.41
CA ASP A 155 -0.54 24.30 -6.72
C ASP A 155 -0.23 22.99 -7.44
N THR A 156 0.20 23.11 -8.70
CA THR A 156 0.60 22.01 -9.56
C THR A 156 2.13 21.87 -9.55
N PRO A 157 2.69 20.81 -10.16
CA PRO A 157 4.13 20.67 -10.36
C PRO A 157 4.84 21.82 -11.10
N TYR A 158 4.10 22.72 -11.74
CA TYR A 158 4.63 23.87 -12.43
C TYR A 158 4.85 25.03 -11.47
N HIS A 159 6.10 25.49 -11.33
CA HIS A 159 6.43 26.64 -10.50
C HIS A 159 6.06 27.95 -11.22
N GLY A 160 4.98 28.59 -10.76
CA GLY A 160 4.50 29.85 -11.29
C GLY A 160 5.37 31.05 -10.90
N GLU A 161 5.31 32.13 -11.70
CA GLU A 161 6.13 33.34 -11.50
C GLU A 161 5.97 34.00 -10.12
N ASN A 162 4.83 33.79 -9.45
CA ASN A 162 4.50 34.39 -8.15
C ASN A 162 4.46 33.37 -7.00
N GLU A 163 5.03 32.18 -7.20
CA GLU A 163 5.05 31.14 -6.18
C GLU A 163 6.31 31.16 -5.34
N SER A 164 6.14 30.90 -4.05
CA SER A 164 7.27 30.64 -3.15
C SER A 164 8.00 29.36 -3.54
N ASP A 165 9.21 29.17 -3.01
CA ASP A 165 9.95 27.91 -3.20
C ASP A 165 9.25 26.68 -2.60
N ASN A 166 8.31 26.89 -1.67
CA ASN A 166 7.39 25.86 -1.16
C ASN A 166 6.24 25.60 -2.14
N THR A 167 6.56 25.08 -3.32
CA THR A 167 5.64 24.66 -4.41
C THR A 167 5.78 23.15 -4.65
N LEU A 168 4.75 22.50 -5.17
CA LEU A 168 4.84 21.10 -5.57
C LEU A 168 5.79 20.98 -6.76
N ARG A 169 6.72 20.03 -6.71
CA ARG A 169 7.70 19.80 -7.78
C ARG A 169 7.85 18.32 -8.04
N ILE A 170 7.94 17.91 -9.30
CA ILE A 170 8.37 16.56 -9.65
C ILE A 170 9.88 16.48 -9.38
N THR A 171 10.31 15.47 -8.64
CA THR A 171 11.73 15.28 -8.32
C THR A 171 12.32 14.04 -8.96
N ALA A 172 11.48 13.07 -9.28
CA ALA A 172 11.90 11.85 -9.95
C ALA A 172 10.72 11.16 -10.61
N VAL A 173 11.02 10.45 -11.70
CA VAL A 173 10.10 9.56 -12.40
C VAL A 173 10.82 8.24 -12.59
N ASN A 174 10.12 7.13 -12.39
CA ASN A 174 10.68 5.80 -12.57
C ASN A 174 9.63 4.87 -13.19
N ASP A 175 10.07 3.91 -14.00
CA ASP A 175 9.25 2.78 -14.45
C ASP A 175 9.43 1.54 -13.54
N ASP A 176 10.46 1.57 -12.69
CA ASP A 176 10.83 0.52 -11.76
C ASP A 176 10.46 0.88 -10.31
N SER A 177 9.96 -0.14 -9.61
CA SER A 177 9.58 -0.06 -8.20
C SER A 177 10.46 -0.92 -7.29
N ASP A 178 11.56 -1.48 -7.82
CA ASP A 178 12.52 -2.21 -7.03
C ASP A 178 13.00 -1.36 -5.83
N TYR A 179 13.18 -1.99 -4.66
CA TYR A 179 13.71 -1.45 -3.39
C TYR A 179 12.74 -0.87 -2.33
N ILE A 180 11.42 -0.98 -2.47
CA ILE A 180 10.43 -0.37 -1.53
C ILE A 180 10.71 -0.68 -0.03
N TRP A 181 11.15 -1.89 0.31
CA TRP A 181 11.32 -2.34 1.70
C TRP A 181 12.40 -1.61 2.51
N ILE A 182 13.30 -0.86 1.85
CA ILE A 182 14.37 -0.10 2.53
C ILE A 182 14.14 1.41 2.54
N GLY A 183 12.92 1.87 2.19
CA GLY A 183 12.59 3.30 2.14
C GLY A 183 13.08 4.00 0.87
N ILE A 184 13.34 3.24 -0.20
CA ILE A 184 13.83 3.75 -1.49
C ILE A 184 13.01 3.10 -2.62
N ILE A 185 12.53 3.85 -3.61
CA ILE A 185 11.89 3.33 -4.81
C ILE A 185 12.80 3.60 -6.00
N GLY A 186 13.04 2.59 -6.83
CA GLY A 186 13.78 2.75 -8.09
C GLY A 186 15.17 3.35 -7.87
N LYS A 187 15.82 2.97 -6.76
CA LYS A 187 17.17 3.38 -6.31
C LYS A 187 17.39 4.87 -6.01
N SER A 188 16.41 5.74 -6.28
CA SER A 188 16.62 7.20 -6.28
C SER A 188 15.52 7.99 -5.57
N ILE A 189 14.34 7.38 -5.34
CA ILE A 189 13.21 8.02 -4.68
C ILE A 189 13.20 7.59 -3.21
N THR A 190 13.60 8.46 -2.31
CA THR A 190 13.55 8.20 -0.86
C THR A 190 12.19 8.60 -0.29
N PHE A 191 11.69 7.82 0.66
CA PHE A 191 10.43 8.07 1.35
C PHE A 191 10.51 7.67 2.83
N ASN A 192 9.60 8.19 3.65
CA ASN A 192 9.53 7.85 5.08
C ASN A 192 8.08 7.66 5.54
N GLN A 193 7.87 7.57 6.86
CA GLN A 193 6.54 7.38 7.45
C GLN A 193 5.59 8.56 7.28
N ASN A 194 6.07 9.70 6.80
CA ASN A 194 5.29 10.92 6.57
C ASN A 194 4.99 11.16 5.08
N THR A 195 5.63 10.41 4.18
CA THR A 195 5.38 10.49 2.74
C THR A 195 3.97 9.98 2.43
N VAL A 196 3.17 10.82 1.77
CA VAL A 196 1.86 10.42 1.24
C VAL A 196 2.09 9.60 -0.02
N MET A 197 1.40 8.48 -0.15
CA MET A 197 1.50 7.64 -1.33
C MET A 197 0.13 7.36 -1.92
N PHE A 198 -0.05 7.68 -3.20
CA PHE A 198 -1.23 7.34 -3.98
C PHE A 198 -0.94 6.19 -4.92
N LYS A 199 -1.76 5.15 -4.89
CA LYS A 199 -1.88 4.16 -5.95
C LYS A 199 -3.07 4.55 -6.82
N VAL A 200 -2.83 4.71 -8.11
CA VAL A 200 -3.82 5.21 -9.06
C VAL A 200 -3.88 4.27 -10.27
N PRO A 201 -5.04 4.13 -10.95
CA PRO A 201 -5.12 3.38 -12.18
C PRO A 201 -4.35 4.08 -13.30
N ASN A 202 -4.05 3.33 -14.37
CA ASN A 202 -3.48 3.89 -15.59
C ASN A 202 -4.39 4.97 -16.22
N GLU A 203 -3.79 5.81 -17.08
CA GLU A 203 -4.44 7.00 -17.65
C GLU A 203 -5.75 6.68 -18.40
N GLU A 204 -5.81 5.53 -19.07
CA GLU A 204 -6.98 5.08 -19.83
C GLU A 204 -8.21 4.84 -18.94
N LEU A 205 -7.99 4.37 -17.71
CA LEU A 205 -9.05 4.03 -16.78
C LEU A 205 -9.47 5.20 -15.87
N ILE A 206 -8.66 6.26 -15.71
CA ILE A 206 -8.90 7.34 -14.74
C ILE A 206 -10.31 7.95 -14.85
N LYS A 207 -10.84 8.14 -16.07
CA LYS A 207 -12.16 8.80 -16.23
C LYS A 207 -13.31 7.95 -15.70
N SER A 208 -13.26 6.64 -15.93
CA SER A 208 -14.28 5.67 -15.51
C SER A 208 -13.97 5.01 -14.17
N ALA A 209 -12.81 5.30 -13.58
CA ALA A 209 -12.36 4.65 -12.36
C ALA A 209 -13.27 4.96 -11.16
N THR A 210 -13.48 3.93 -10.35
CA THR A 210 -14.19 3.97 -9.07
C THR A 210 -13.19 4.07 -7.93
N ASP A 211 -13.66 4.36 -6.70
CA ASP A 211 -12.80 4.48 -5.51
C ASP A 211 -11.89 3.26 -5.31
N LYS A 212 -12.38 2.06 -5.64
CA LYS A 212 -11.66 0.78 -5.49
C LYS A 212 -10.41 0.66 -6.34
N MET A 213 -10.33 1.47 -7.40
CA MET A 213 -9.16 1.53 -8.29
C MET A 213 -8.05 2.43 -7.72
N PHE A 214 -8.34 3.18 -6.66
CA PHE A 214 -7.41 4.08 -6.01
C PHE A 214 -7.11 3.60 -4.59
N SER A 215 -5.91 3.91 -4.12
CA SER A 215 -5.65 3.87 -2.68
C SER A 215 -4.63 4.90 -2.24
N SER A 216 -4.65 5.20 -0.96
CA SER A 216 -3.71 6.10 -0.34
C SER A 216 -3.19 5.52 0.97
N SER A 217 -1.97 5.89 1.31
CA SER A 217 -1.34 5.52 2.58
C SER A 217 -0.30 6.55 2.99
N VAL A 218 0.09 6.52 4.26
CA VAL A 218 1.26 7.25 4.76
C VAL A 218 2.26 6.21 5.27
N GLY A 219 3.51 6.30 4.83
CA GLY A 219 4.52 5.31 5.18
C GLY A 219 4.32 3.95 4.51
N VAL A 220 5.35 3.10 4.63
CA VAL A 220 5.56 1.87 3.85
C VAL A 220 4.31 0.97 3.77
N LYS A 221 3.79 0.80 2.56
CA LYS A 221 3.14 -0.43 2.10
C LYS A 221 3.74 -0.84 0.76
N SER A 222 3.86 -2.16 0.55
CA SER A 222 4.42 -2.75 -0.66
C SER A 222 3.63 -2.33 -1.89
N PHE A 223 4.28 -1.70 -2.88
CA PHE A 223 3.74 -1.56 -4.22
C PHE A 223 4.19 -2.74 -5.06
N LYS A 224 3.24 -3.59 -5.45
CA LYS A 224 3.44 -4.53 -6.55
C LYS A 224 2.56 -4.05 -7.71
N ASN A 225 3.10 -4.14 -8.93
CA ASN A 225 2.56 -3.74 -10.25
C ASN A 225 3.33 -2.55 -10.86
N LYS A 226 3.86 -2.78 -12.07
CA LYS A 226 4.86 -1.97 -12.76
C LYS A 226 4.25 -1.16 -13.90
N THR A 227 3.78 0.06 -13.66
CA THR A 227 3.51 0.98 -14.79
C THR A 227 3.99 2.42 -14.62
N GLY A 228 4.41 2.83 -13.42
CA GLY A 228 5.18 4.06 -13.25
C GLY A 228 5.10 4.65 -11.85
N VAL A 229 6.12 5.39 -11.45
CA VAL A 229 6.18 6.13 -10.20
C VAL A 229 6.59 7.56 -10.49
N ILE A 230 5.83 8.52 -9.96
CA ILE A 230 6.21 9.94 -9.96
C ILE A 230 6.34 10.40 -8.52
N ALA A 231 7.51 10.90 -8.15
CA ALA A 231 7.79 11.43 -6.83
C ALA A 231 7.79 12.95 -6.83
N TYR A 232 7.24 13.52 -5.77
CA TYR A 232 7.08 14.95 -5.60
C TYR A 232 7.64 15.42 -4.26
N LYS A 233 8.14 16.65 -4.25
CA LYS A 233 8.53 17.40 -3.05
C LYS A 233 7.90 18.77 -3.07
N THR A 234 7.80 19.35 -1.88
CA THR A 234 7.34 20.70 -1.63
C THR A 234 8.49 21.59 -1.16
N SER A 235 9.46 21.02 -0.45
CA SER A 235 10.69 21.69 -0.04
C SER A 235 11.88 21.23 -0.87
N VAL A 236 12.70 22.19 -1.31
CA VAL A 236 13.98 21.94 -2.00
C VAL A 236 15.08 21.42 -1.07
N GLU A 237 14.91 21.56 0.24
CA GLU A 237 15.91 21.16 1.25
C GLU A 237 15.70 19.72 1.73
N SER A 238 14.52 19.12 1.51
CA SER A 238 14.22 17.77 1.96
C SER A 238 14.89 16.72 1.10
N GLY A 239 15.62 15.79 1.74
CA GLY A 239 16.12 14.59 1.10
C GLY A 239 15.03 13.60 0.73
N VAL A 240 13.83 13.70 1.32
CA VAL A 240 12.73 12.72 1.27
C VAL A 240 11.53 13.27 0.48
N SER A 241 10.80 12.38 -0.20
CA SER A 241 9.61 12.75 -0.99
C SER A 241 8.41 13.05 -0.08
N ASP A 242 7.61 14.06 -0.43
CA ASP A 242 6.39 14.41 0.31
C ASP A 242 5.16 13.66 -0.22
N LEU A 243 5.13 13.45 -1.54
CA LEU A 243 4.09 12.69 -2.24
C LEU A 243 4.73 11.73 -3.26
N ILE A 244 4.21 10.51 -3.34
CA ILE A 244 4.53 9.55 -4.39
C ILE A 244 3.25 9.09 -5.05
N VAL A 245 3.19 9.14 -6.38
CA VAL A 245 2.09 8.58 -7.17
C VAL A 245 2.61 7.34 -7.89
N ASN A 246 2.11 6.18 -7.48
CA ASN A 246 2.27 4.92 -8.17
C ASN A 246 1.10 4.71 -9.14
N ILE A 247 1.42 4.63 -10.41
CA ILE A 247 0.49 4.26 -11.46
C ILE A 247 0.55 2.75 -11.58
N ALA A 248 -0.60 2.10 -11.37
CA ALA A 248 -0.72 0.67 -11.36
C ALA A 248 -1.64 0.22 -12.50
N GLU A 249 -1.18 -0.80 -13.23
CA GLU A 249 -2.09 -1.64 -14.00
C GLU A 249 -2.97 -2.42 -13.02
N ILE A 250 -4.28 -2.21 -13.13
CA ILE A 250 -5.29 -3.02 -12.47
C ILE A 250 -5.56 -4.20 -13.39
N THR A 251 -4.68 -5.19 -13.32
CA THR A 251 -4.95 -6.49 -13.92
C THR A 251 -5.31 -7.44 -12.80
N ASN A 252 -6.40 -8.19 -12.96
CA ASN A 252 -6.70 -9.36 -12.13
C ASN A 252 -5.73 -10.50 -12.50
N THR A 253 -4.44 -10.24 -12.34
CA THR A 253 -3.40 -11.25 -12.52
C THR A 253 -3.07 -11.83 -11.16
N PHE A 254 -3.02 -13.15 -11.08
CA PHE A 254 -2.51 -13.87 -9.91
C PHE A 254 -0.98 -13.74 -9.77
N ALA A 255 -0.33 -12.90 -10.59
CA ALA A 255 1.12 -12.69 -10.58
C ALA A 255 1.63 -12.05 -9.27
N THR A 256 0.77 -11.32 -8.56
CA THR A 256 1.07 -10.68 -7.27
C THR A 256 0.18 -11.20 -6.15
N SER A 257 -0.27 -12.44 -6.30
CA SER A 257 -1.16 -13.09 -5.36
C SER A 257 -0.45 -13.54 -4.08
N ASP A 258 -1.25 -13.67 -3.03
CA ASP A 258 -0.86 -14.17 -1.72
C ASP A 258 -1.69 -15.41 -1.39
N HIS A 259 -1.40 -16.08 -0.29
CA HIS A 259 -2.04 -17.35 0.09
C HIS A 259 -2.60 -17.30 1.51
N ILE A 260 -3.63 -18.11 1.74
CA ILE A 260 -4.32 -18.21 3.02
C ILE A 260 -4.90 -19.62 3.19
N MET A 261 -4.80 -20.17 4.40
CA MET A 261 -5.58 -21.34 4.79
C MET A 261 -6.96 -20.86 5.23
N PHE A 262 -8.00 -21.22 4.50
CA PHE A 262 -9.35 -20.73 4.69
C PHE A 262 -9.93 -21.17 6.05
N ASP A 263 -10.55 -20.24 6.78
CA ASP A 263 -11.30 -20.51 8.02
C ASP A 263 -12.80 -20.39 7.76
N SER A 264 -13.25 -19.19 7.38
CA SER A 264 -14.66 -18.89 7.12
C SER A 264 -14.86 -17.56 6.38
N ILE A 265 -16.07 -17.32 5.87
CA ILE A 265 -16.54 -16.00 5.49
C ILE A 265 -17.50 -15.52 6.58
N VAL A 266 -17.28 -14.32 7.09
CA VAL A 266 -18.15 -13.69 8.08
C VAL A 266 -18.64 -12.35 7.57
N THR A 267 -19.82 -11.93 7.98
CA THR A 267 -20.30 -10.57 7.72
C THR A 267 -19.79 -9.64 8.83
N SER A 268 -19.21 -8.51 8.44
CA SER A 268 -18.80 -7.42 9.32
C SER A 268 -19.50 -6.12 8.91
N ILE A 269 -19.27 -5.05 9.66
CA ILE A 269 -19.73 -3.69 9.32
C ILE A 269 -18.51 -2.85 8.97
N ASP A 270 -18.52 -2.22 7.80
CA ASP A 270 -17.44 -1.32 7.39
C ASP A 270 -17.51 0.04 8.11
N LYS A 271 -16.53 0.91 7.82
CA LYS A 271 -16.43 2.25 8.43
C LYS A 271 -17.63 3.16 8.12
N ASP A 272 -18.38 2.85 7.08
CA ASP A 272 -19.51 3.64 6.59
C ASP A 272 -20.86 3.06 7.06
N GLY A 273 -20.82 1.97 7.84
CA GLY A 273 -22.00 1.34 8.44
C GLY A 273 -22.66 0.29 7.55
N PHE A 274 -22.03 -0.11 6.44
CA PHE A 274 -22.57 -1.14 5.54
C PHE A 274 -22.08 -2.53 5.91
N ALA A 275 -22.94 -3.52 5.69
CA ALA A 275 -22.57 -4.92 5.83
C ALA A 275 -21.61 -5.33 4.70
N VAL A 276 -20.46 -5.90 5.08
CA VAL A 276 -19.44 -6.38 4.14
C VAL A 276 -19.06 -7.81 4.46
N ASP A 277 -18.72 -8.58 3.44
CA ASP A 277 -18.20 -9.93 3.62
C ASP A 277 -16.70 -9.89 3.88
N VAL A 278 -16.23 -10.69 4.84
CA VAL A 278 -14.83 -10.76 5.26
C VAL A 278 -14.33 -12.19 5.13
N LEU A 279 -13.31 -12.36 4.30
CA LEU A 279 -12.52 -13.59 4.20
C LEU A 279 -11.64 -13.71 5.45
N THR A 280 -11.86 -14.76 6.24
CA THR A 280 -11.04 -15.08 7.41
C THR A 280 -10.24 -16.34 7.16
N GLY A 281 -9.02 -16.38 7.67
CA GLY A 281 -8.16 -17.55 7.54
C GLY A 281 -6.86 -17.39 8.31
N TRP A 282 -5.93 -18.30 8.04
CA TRP A 282 -4.64 -18.33 8.71
C TRP A 282 -3.49 -18.21 7.72
N LYS A 283 -2.51 -17.39 8.10
CA LYS A 283 -1.28 -17.19 7.36
C LYS A 283 -0.11 -17.12 8.33
N ALA A 284 0.91 -17.94 8.08
CA ALA A 284 2.12 -17.99 8.91
C ALA A 284 1.81 -17.99 10.42
N GLY A 285 0.91 -18.88 10.86
CA GLY A 285 0.54 -19.06 12.27
C GLY A 285 -0.24 -17.92 12.90
N ALA A 286 -0.73 -16.95 12.12
CA ALA A 286 -1.60 -15.88 12.61
C ALA A 286 -2.94 -15.92 11.87
N LYS A 287 -4.02 -15.56 12.59
CA LYS A 287 -5.31 -15.30 11.97
C LYS A 287 -5.26 -13.97 11.22
N VAL A 288 -5.78 -13.95 10.00
CA VAL A 288 -5.84 -12.77 9.12
C VAL A 288 -7.24 -12.61 8.56
N GLU A 289 -7.59 -11.37 8.24
CA GLU A 289 -8.93 -10.99 7.77
C GLU A 289 -8.81 -9.99 6.63
N TYR A 290 -9.58 -10.19 5.57
CA TYR A 290 -9.63 -9.30 4.42
C TYR A 290 -11.08 -9.09 3.99
N VAL A 291 -11.47 -7.84 3.77
CA VAL A 291 -12.78 -7.51 3.18
C VAL A 291 -12.82 -8.05 1.75
N ILE A 292 -13.94 -8.65 1.35
CA ILE A 292 -14.16 -9.17 0.00
C ILE A 292 -14.78 -8.08 -0.85
N SER A 293 -14.18 -7.80 -2.01
CA SER A 293 -14.71 -6.80 -2.92
C SER A 293 -16.03 -7.28 -3.54
N SER A 294 -16.99 -6.36 -3.71
CA SER A 294 -18.25 -6.64 -4.42
C SER A 294 -18.05 -7.18 -5.85
N ASP A 295 -16.90 -6.87 -6.44
CA ASP A 295 -16.58 -7.18 -7.84
C ASP A 295 -15.54 -8.31 -7.92
N VAL A 296 -15.44 -9.13 -6.86
CA VAL A 296 -14.48 -10.24 -6.79
C VAL A 296 -14.69 -11.20 -7.95
N VAL A 297 -13.58 -11.63 -8.55
CA VAL A 297 -13.58 -12.59 -9.66
C VAL A 297 -12.91 -13.91 -9.27
N ASN A 298 -13.32 -14.97 -9.95
CA ASN A 298 -12.62 -16.24 -9.90
C ASN A 298 -11.42 -16.27 -10.85
N GLU A 299 -10.82 -17.43 -10.96
CA GLU A 299 -9.60 -17.66 -11.70
C GLU A 299 -9.79 -17.64 -13.24
N GLN A 300 -11.05 -17.66 -13.72
CA GLN A 300 -11.48 -17.40 -15.10
C GLN A 300 -11.94 -15.95 -15.32
N ASN A 301 -11.69 -15.04 -14.37
CA ASN A 301 -12.10 -13.63 -14.40
C ASN A 301 -13.64 -13.44 -14.50
N GLN A 302 -14.40 -14.39 -13.96
CA GLN A 302 -15.85 -14.31 -13.85
C GLN A 302 -16.22 -13.72 -12.50
N SER A 303 -17.16 -12.78 -12.45
CA SER A 303 -17.71 -12.27 -11.20
C SER A 303 -18.39 -13.39 -10.42
N VAL A 304 -18.00 -13.55 -9.16
CA VAL A 304 -18.50 -14.61 -8.28
C VAL A 304 -18.76 -14.03 -6.89
N LYS A 305 -19.47 -14.78 -6.05
CA LYS A 305 -19.40 -14.59 -4.60
C LYS A 305 -18.57 -15.72 -4.04
N ILE A 306 -17.58 -15.42 -3.20
CA ILE A 306 -16.72 -16.46 -2.60
C ILE A 306 -17.58 -17.49 -1.82
N GLN A 307 -18.69 -17.04 -1.23
CA GLN A 307 -19.65 -17.89 -0.52
C GLN A 307 -20.30 -18.98 -1.39
N ASP A 308 -20.37 -18.75 -2.71
CA ASP A 308 -20.99 -19.67 -3.67
C ASP A 308 -19.99 -20.70 -4.23
N ALA A 309 -18.71 -20.59 -3.86
CA ALA A 309 -17.68 -21.54 -4.27
C ALA A 309 -17.62 -22.75 -3.34
N ASP A 310 -17.26 -23.90 -3.90
CA ASP A 310 -16.93 -25.11 -3.14
C ASP A 310 -15.59 -24.93 -2.41
N ILE A 311 -15.62 -24.17 -1.32
CA ILE A 311 -14.49 -23.89 -0.43
C ILE A 311 -14.92 -24.27 0.98
N GLU A 312 -14.10 -25.09 1.63
CA GLU A 312 -14.28 -25.45 3.02
C GLU A 312 -13.11 -25.05 3.89
N LYS A 313 -13.39 -24.95 5.19
CA LYS A 313 -12.40 -24.69 6.21
C LYS A 313 -11.23 -25.66 6.07
N GLY A 314 -10.01 -25.13 6.02
CA GLY A 314 -8.78 -25.88 5.80
C GLY A 314 -8.26 -25.81 4.37
N ASP A 315 -9.09 -25.49 3.38
CA ASP A 315 -8.62 -25.35 1.99
C ASP A 315 -7.57 -24.26 1.87
N MET A 316 -6.61 -24.45 0.95
CA MET A 316 -5.68 -23.37 0.60
C MET A 316 -6.23 -22.56 -0.55
N LEU A 317 -6.30 -21.26 -0.32
CA LEU A 317 -6.65 -20.29 -1.33
C LEU A 317 -5.44 -19.44 -1.67
N ILE A 318 -5.45 -18.96 -2.90
CA ILE A 318 -4.66 -17.84 -3.35
C ILE A 318 -5.60 -16.69 -3.64
N TYR A 319 -5.19 -15.48 -3.30
CA TYR A 319 -5.98 -14.28 -3.52
C TYR A 319 -5.13 -13.09 -3.95
N THR A 320 -5.77 -12.14 -4.62
CA THR A 320 -5.19 -10.84 -4.96
C THR A 320 -6.00 -9.75 -4.26
N LEU A 321 -5.31 -8.69 -3.84
CA LEU A 321 -5.92 -7.51 -3.25
C LEU A 321 -5.98 -6.37 -4.27
N ASP A 322 -7.11 -5.66 -4.31
CA ASP A 322 -7.23 -4.42 -5.08
C ASP A 322 -6.48 -3.26 -4.40
N ALA A 323 -6.63 -2.05 -4.94
CA ALA A 323 -6.00 -0.87 -4.37
C ALA A 323 -6.53 -0.61 -2.95
N SER A 324 -7.83 -0.81 -2.71
CA SER A 324 -8.49 -0.68 -1.40
C SER A 324 -8.12 -1.74 -0.37
N ASN A 325 -7.25 -2.70 -0.73
CA ASN A 325 -6.86 -3.82 0.12
C ASN A 325 -8.03 -4.79 0.39
N GLU A 326 -8.99 -4.84 -0.54
CA GLU A 326 -10.09 -5.82 -0.58
C GLU A 326 -9.70 -6.99 -1.50
N VAL A 327 -10.21 -8.19 -1.21
CA VAL A 327 -10.03 -9.37 -2.07
C VAL A 327 -10.74 -9.14 -3.39
N SER A 328 -9.97 -9.01 -4.47
CA SER A 328 -10.47 -8.71 -5.81
C SER A 328 -10.46 -9.92 -6.73
N ALA A 329 -9.62 -10.92 -6.42
CA ALA A 329 -9.61 -12.20 -7.10
C ALA A 329 -9.20 -13.31 -6.13
N TYR A 330 -9.66 -14.53 -6.36
CA TYR A 330 -9.19 -15.70 -5.61
C TYR A 330 -9.23 -16.98 -6.47
N CYS A 331 -8.53 -18.01 -6.00
CA CYS A 331 -8.49 -19.34 -6.58
C CYS A 331 -8.21 -20.37 -5.48
N LYS A 332 -8.92 -21.50 -5.47
CA LYS A 332 -8.59 -22.66 -4.62
C LYS A 332 -7.40 -23.40 -5.23
N ILE A 333 -6.38 -23.67 -4.43
CA ILE A 333 -5.17 -24.39 -4.88
C ILE A 333 -4.98 -25.76 -4.22
N TYR A 334 -5.66 -25.99 -3.09
CA TYR A 334 -5.66 -27.28 -2.41
C TYR A 334 -6.99 -27.53 -1.72
N ASP A 335 -7.56 -28.70 -1.97
CA ASP A 335 -8.70 -29.24 -1.27
C ASP A 335 -8.23 -30.39 -0.38
N TRP A 336 -8.40 -30.22 0.93
CA TRP A 336 -7.85 -31.16 1.90
C TRP A 336 -8.65 -32.46 1.99
N ARG A 337 -9.93 -32.46 1.55
CA ARG A 337 -10.84 -33.60 1.66
C ARG A 337 -10.39 -34.73 0.74
N ASP A 338 -10.03 -34.37 -0.48
CA ASP A 338 -9.57 -35.31 -1.52
C ASP A 338 -8.05 -35.25 -1.75
N GLU A 339 -7.33 -34.44 -0.96
CA GLU A 339 -5.91 -34.13 -1.11
C GLU A 339 -5.55 -33.66 -2.54
N GLN A 340 -6.49 -32.99 -3.21
CA GLN A 340 -6.36 -32.56 -4.60
C GLN A 340 -5.74 -31.17 -4.69
N THR A 341 -4.71 -31.04 -5.54
CA THR A 341 -4.13 -29.75 -5.93
C THR A 341 -4.78 -29.24 -7.22
N TYR A 342 -5.04 -27.94 -7.30
CA TYR A 342 -5.56 -27.30 -8.51
C TYR A 342 -4.49 -26.41 -9.14
N PRO A 343 -4.38 -26.39 -10.49
CA PRO A 343 -3.46 -25.50 -11.16
C PRO A 343 -3.89 -24.05 -10.97
N THR A 344 -2.94 -23.16 -10.75
CA THR A 344 -3.23 -21.73 -10.82
C THR A 344 -3.42 -21.25 -12.26
N PRO A 345 -4.21 -20.21 -12.54
CA PRO A 345 -4.46 -19.66 -13.89
C PRO A 345 -3.20 -19.35 -14.68
N THR A 346 -2.15 -18.97 -13.96
CA THR A 346 -0.81 -19.00 -14.47
C THR A 346 -0.25 -20.38 -14.17
N ASN A 347 -0.05 -21.22 -15.19
CA ASN A 347 0.59 -22.57 -15.14
C ASN A 347 2.03 -22.60 -14.54
N LYS A 348 2.40 -21.63 -13.70
CA LYS A 348 3.79 -21.26 -13.40
C LYS A 348 4.08 -20.83 -11.97
N VAL A 349 3.10 -20.63 -11.07
CA VAL A 349 3.40 -20.20 -9.68
C VAL A 349 3.39 -21.38 -8.70
N PHE A 350 2.57 -22.40 -8.97
CA PHE A 350 2.47 -23.60 -8.14
C PHE A 350 2.54 -24.82 -9.03
N THR A 351 3.70 -25.44 -9.06
CA THR A 351 3.91 -26.72 -9.71
C THR A 351 4.26 -27.72 -8.63
N LYS A 352 3.70 -28.94 -8.69
CA LYS A 352 4.21 -30.04 -7.85
C LYS A 352 5.71 -30.28 -8.12
N ASP A 353 6.18 -29.89 -9.30
CA ASP A 353 7.53 -30.13 -9.83
C ASP A 353 8.50 -28.96 -9.62
N GLY A 354 8.16 -27.97 -8.77
CA GLY A 354 9.15 -27.03 -8.22
C GLY A 354 9.75 -26.00 -9.17
N HIS A 355 9.07 -25.60 -10.25
CA HIS A 355 9.55 -24.51 -11.09
C HIS A 355 9.36 -23.14 -10.43
N ASP A 356 10.49 -22.50 -10.11
CA ASP A 356 10.60 -21.13 -9.61
C ASP A 356 10.09 -20.12 -10.65
N PHE A 357 9.02 -19.40 -10.31
CA PHE A 357 8.64 -18.18 -11.04
C PHE A 357 8.55 -17.01 -10.07
N TYR A 358 9.31 -15.95 -10.34
CA TYR A 358 9.44 -14.75 -9.49
C TYR A 358 9.96 -14.99 -8.07
N GLY A 359 10.58 -16.14 -7.82
CA GLY A 359 11.10 -16.52 -6.51
C GLY A 359 10.04 -17.01 -5.53
N MET A 360 8.75 -17.02 -5.87
CA MET A 360 7.72 -17.56 -4.98
C MET A 360 7.40 -19.01 -5.36
N ARG A 361 7.31 -19.89 -4.37
CA ARG A 361 7.05 -21.33 -4.56
C ARG A 361 6.16 -21.86 -3.44
N MET A 362 5.14 -22.67 -3.76
CA MET A 362 4.61 -23.64 -2.79
C MET A 362 4.90 -25.07 -3.22
N THR A 363 5.50 -25.83 -2.30
CA THR A 363 5.67 -27.28 -2.42
C THR A 363 4.51 -27.98 -1.72
N PHE A 364 3.97 -29.03 -2.35
CA PHE A 364 2.97 -29.91 -1.77
C PHE A 364 3.56 -31.32 -1.64
N GLY A 365 3.48 -31.91 -0.46
CA GLY A 365 4.00 -33.25 -0.23
C GLY A 365 3.61 -33.81 1.13
N TYR A 366 4.32 -34.83 1.54
CA TYR A 366 4.09 -35.59 2.76
C TYR A 366 5.35 -35.57 3.62
N ALA A 367 5.19 -35.41 4.93
CA ALA A 367 6.30 -35.51 5.86
C ALA A 367 6.87 -36.94 5.83
N LYS A 368 8.11 -37.11 5.40
CA LYS A 368 8.76 -38.41 5.24
C LYS A 368 9.55 -38.80 6.49
N HIS A 369 10.53 -37.97 6.86
CA HIS A 369 11.40 -38.16 8.00
C HIS A 369 11.50 -36.87 8.81
N LYS A 370 11.68 -36.97 10.13
CA LYS A 370 11.88 -35.84 11.02
C LYS A 370 13.16 -36.04 11.83
N TYR A 371 14.15 -35.19 11.59
CA TYR A 371 15.44 -35.24 12.26
C TYR A 371 15.39 -34.52 13.61
N THR A 372 16.31 -34.89 14.50
CA THR A 372 16.43 -34.31 15.85
C THR A 372 16.92 -32.86 15.86
N ASP A 373 17.58 -32.43 14.79
CA ASP A 373 17.98 -31.03 14.57
C ASP A 373 16.82 -30.15 14.05
N GLY A 374 15.64 -30.74 13.85
CA GLY A 374 14.43 -30.12 13.37
C GLY A 374 14.34 -29.92 11.85
N THR A 375 15.17 -30.64 11.10
CA THR A 375 14.98 -30.83 9.66
C THR A 375 13.85 -31.82 9.38
N ILE A 376 13.07 -31.59 8.32
CA ILE A 376 11.99 -32.46 7.87
C ILE A 376 12.21 -32.78 6.40
N ASP A 377 12.22 -34.07 6.06
CA ASP A 377 12.21 -34.55 4.68
C ASP A 377 10.77 -34.59 4.17
N ILE A 378 10.58 -34.16 2.93
CA ILE A 378 9.31 -34.13 2.22
C ILE A 378 9.38 -35.07 1.01
N SER A 379 8.34 -35.88 0.88
CA SER A 379 8.10 -36.73 -0.29
C SER A 379 6.85 -36.25 -1.04
N TYR A 380 6.90 -36.16 -2.36
CA TYR A 380 5.75 -35.80 -3.22
C TYR A 380 4.72 -36.92 -3.32
N THR A 381 5.10 -38.13 -2.93
CA THR A 381 4.19 -39.27 -2.82
C THR A 381 4.21 -39.84 -1.42
N LYS A 382 3.08 -40.33 -0.93
CA LYS A 382 2.98 -40.84 0.45
C LYS A 382 3.92 -42.04 0.65
N GLY A 383 4.95 -41.86 1.50
CA GLY A 383 5.97 -42.88 1.76
C GLY A 383 7.04 -43.07 0.68
N GLY A 384 7.09 -42.19 -0.33
CA GLY A 384 8.06 -42.21 -1.43
C GLY A 384 9.49 -41.84 -1.04
N SER A 385 10.30 -41.54 -2.07
CA SER A 385 11.65 -41.02 -1.91
C SER A 385 11.66 -39.63 -1.27
N VAL A 386 12.79 -39.23 -0.70
CA VAL A 386 12.97 -37.85 -0.29
C VAL A 386 13.21 -37.03 -1.56
N GLU A 387 12.30 -36.12 -1.87
CA GLU A 387 12.51 -35.14 -2.95
C GLU A 387 13.10 -33.85 -2.40
N GLU A 388 12.71 -33.45 -1.19
CA GLU A 388 13.15 -32.19 -0.59
C GLU A 388 13.38 -32.33 0.92
N ALA A 389 14.25 -31.51 1.51
CA ALA A 389 14.65 -31.61 2.92
C ALA A 389 14.84 -30.23 3.52
N TYR A 390 14.34 -30.01 4.74
CA TYR A 390 14.13 -28.64 5.17
C TYR A 390 14.16 -28.31 6.67
N PRO A 391 14.80 -27.20 7.08
CA PRO A 391 14.90 -26.81 8.49
C PRO A 391 13.62 -26.12 8.98
N ALA A 392 12.73 -26.87 9.64
CA ALA A 392 11.42 -26.36 10.06
C ALA A 392 11.45 -25.52 11.35
N ASN A 393 12.57 -25.50 12.09
CA ASN A 393 12.71 -24.76 13.35
C ASN A 393 12.62 -23.23 13.22
N ASN A 394 12.90 -22.70 12.03
CA ASN A 394 12.98 -21.25 11.79
C ASN A 394 11.78 -20.68 11.03
N ILE A 395 10.75 -21.49 10.78
CA ILE A 395 9.58 -21.08 10.01
C ILE A 395 8.32 -21.20 10.85
N THR A 396 7.33 -20.38 10.52
CA THR A 396 6.06 -20.47 11.23
C THR A 396 5.20 -21.58 10.63
N ILE A 397 4.70 -22.46 11.50
CA ILE A 397 3.85 -23.59 11.15
C ILE A 397 2.40 -23.24 11.47
N THR A 398 1.52 -23.43 10.49
CA THR A 398 0.06 -23.37 10.64
C THR A 398 -0.48 -24.79 10.52
N VAL A 399 -1.22 -25.26 11.50
CA VAL A 399 -1.75 -26.63 11.52
C VAL A 399 -3.25 -26.58 11.29
N PHE A 400 -3.73 -27.44 10.40
CA PHE A 400 -5.11 -27.86 10.29
C PHE A 400 -5.25 -29.29 10.85
N ASP A 401 -5.98 -29.41 11.95
CA ASP A 401 -6.32 -30.66 12.63
C ASP A 401 -7.68 -31.17 12.14
N ARG A 402 -7.69 -32.18 11.28
CA ARG A 402 -8.94 -32.68 10.67
C ARG A 402 -9.93 -33.22 11.71
N GLU A 403 -9.44 -33.71 12.85
CA GLU A 403 -10.28 -34.29 13.92
C GLU A 403 -10.65 -33.28 15.03
N GLY A 404 -9.98 -32.13 15.06
CA GLY A 404 -10.18 -31.07 16.04
C GLY A 404 -11.56 -30.39 15.95
N ARG A 405 -12.52 -30.76 16.81
CA ARG A 405 -13.90 -30.22 16.74
C ARG A 405 -14.05 -28.74 17.09
N LYS A 406 -13.11 -28.14 17.84
CA LYS A 406 -13.09 -26.70 18.16
C LYS A 406 -11.64 -26.20 18.01
N ASN A 407 -11.44 -25.17 17.19
CA ASN A 407 -10.13 -24.60 16.85
C ASN A 407 -9.19 -25.58 16.14
N ASN A 408 -9.68 -26.19 15.05
CA ASN A 408 -8.88 -27.03 14.17
C ASN A 408 -7.80 -26.28 13.37
N ILE A 409 -7.77 -24.94 13.35
CA ILE A 409 -6.64 -24.20 12.78
C ILE A 409 -5.91 -23.46 13.89
N TYR A 410 -4.58 -23.64 13.99
CA TYR A 410 -3.75 -22.99 14.99
C TYR A 410 -2.28 -22.83 14.57
N LYS A 411 -1.55 -21.99 15.30
CA LYS A 411 -0.08 -21.90 15.20
C LYS A 411 0.54 -23.15 15.83
N GLY A 412 1.15 -23.97 15.01
CA GLY A 412 1.82 -25.20 15.46
C GLY A 412 3.32 -25.04 15.63
N SER A 413 3.96 -26.19 15.80
CA SER A 413 5.40 -26.38 15.83
C SER A 413 5.78 -27.69 15.15
N ILE A 414 7.07 -27.99 15.11
CA ILE A 414 7.58 -29.24 14.53
C ILE A 414 7.06 -30.51 15.25
N SER A 415 6.59 -30.39 16.49
CA SER A 415 5.95 -31.50 17.20
C SER A 415 4.64 -31.94 16.55
N ASP A 416 3.96 -31.03 15.83
CA ASP A 416 2.68 -31.32 15.18
C ASP A 416 2.85 -32.07 13.85
N VAL A 417 4.09 -32.20 13.37
CA VAL A 417 4.38 -32.93 12.13
C VAL A 417 4.53 -34.42 12.42
N ALA A 418 3.63 -35.21 11.84
CA ALA A 418 3.67 -36.66 11.85
C ALA A 418 4.42 -37.15 10.61
N ALA A 419 5.67 -37.60 10.78
CA ALA A 419 6.47 -38.13 9.69
C ALA A 419 6.06 -39.57 9.34
N PHE A 420 6.20 -39.97 8.08
CA PHE A 420 5.85 -41.30 7.60
C PHE A 420 6.62 -42.42 8.31
N ASP A 421 7.89 -42.19 8.67
CA ASP A 421 8.68 -43.20 9.37
C ASP A 421 8.09 -43.59 10.74
N ASP A 422 7.33 -42.69 11.38
CA ASP A 422 6.65 -42.92 12.65
C ASP A 422 5.15 -43.22 12.51
N ALA A 423 4.47 -42.52 11.59
CA ALA A 423 3.01 -42.51 11.45
C ALA A 423 2.49 -43.33 10.25
N GLY A 424 3.37 -43.82 9.38
CA GLY A 424 3.01 -44.53 8.16
C GLY A 424 2.06 -43.73 7.27
N ALA A 425 0.97 -44.37 6.83
CA ALA A 425 -0.02 -43.76 5.93
C ALA A 425 -0.77 -42.55 6.54
N ASN A 426 -0.69 -42.37 7.86
CA ASN A 426 -1.26 -41.24 8.59
C ASN A 426 -0.25 -40.08 8.75
N CYS A 427 0.82 -40.06 7.96
CA CYS A 427 1.75 -38.93 7.95
C CYS A 427 1.06 -37.64 7.51
N SER A 428 1.55 -36.52 8.02
CA SER A 428 1.01 -35.21 7.69
C SER A 428 1.22 -34.84 6.23
N VAL A 429 0.23 -34.18 5.62
CA VAL A 429 0.44 -33.41 4.39
C VAL A 429 1.11 -32.11 4.77
N MET A 430 2.13 -31.74 4.00
CA MET A 430 2.87 -30.49 4.16
C MET A 430 2.71 -29.64 2.91
N ILE A 431 2.35 -28.39 3.12
CA ILE A 431 2.39 -27.35 2.09
C ILE A 431 3.37 -26.29 2.55
N VAL A 432 4.44 -26.06 1.81
CA VAL A 432 5.50 -25.14 2.22
C VAL A 432 5.59 -23.97 1.26
N TYR A 433 5.51 -22.76 1.79
CA TYR A 433 5.69 -21.53 1.04
C TYR A 433 7.11 -20.97 1.21
N ALA A 434 7.75 -20.67 0.08
CA ALA A 434 9.05 -20.04 -0.02
C ALA A 434 9.01 -18.80 -0.92
N GLU A 435 9.81 -17.79 -0.57
CA GLU A 435 10.10 -16.63 -1.40
C GLU A 435 11.62 -16.46 -1.55
N TYR A 436 12.10 -16.28 -2.77
CA TYR A 436 13.50 -16.19 -3.17
C TYR A 436 14.34 -17.34 -2.62
N ALA A 437 13.83 -18.57 -2.74
CA ALA A 437 14.40 -19.80 -2.16
C ALA A 437 14.50 -19.78 -0.62
N VAL A 438 13.93 -18.78 0.05
CA VAL A 438 13.85 -18.70 1.52
C VAL A 438 12.46 -19.10 1.96
N TRP A 439 12.42 -20.10 2.81
CA TRP A 439 11.19 -20.58 3.42
C TRP A 439 10.56 -19.55 4.35
N LYS A 440 9.27 -19.32 4.20
CA LYS A 440 8.53 -18.31 4.96
C LYS A 440 7.51 -18.92 5.92
N SER A 441 6.78 -19.93 5.46
CA SER A 441 5.73 -20.58 6.24
C SER A 441 5.49 -22.01 5.79
N CYS A 442 4.96 -22.83 6.70
CA CYS A 442 4.52 -24.19 6.41
C CYS A 442 3.10 -24.39 6.93
N TYR A 443 2.31 -25.13 6.17
CA TYR A 443 0.95 -25.54 6.49
C TYR A 443 0.92 -27.06 6.60
N ILE A 444 0.35 -27.55 7.69
CA ILE A 444 0.32 -28.96 8.05
C ILE A 444 -1.13 -29.40 8.11
N TYR A 445 -1.44 -30.51 7.44
CA TYR A 445 -2.72 -31.19 7.59
C TYR A 445 -2.45 -32.50 8.32
N LYS A 446 -3.10 -32.69 9.46
CA LYS A 446 -3.00 -33.90 10.25
C LYS A 446 -4.36 -34.56 10.43
#